data_AF-A0A965D9F2-F1
#
_entry.id   AF-A0A965D9F2-F1
#
_cell.length_a   1.000
_cell.length_b   1.000
_cell.length_c   1.000
_cell.angle_alpha   90.00
_cell.angle_beta   90.00
_cell.angle_gamma   90.00
#
_symmetry.space_group_name_H-M   'P 1'
#
loop_
_entity.id
_entity.type
_entity.pdbx_description
1 polymer ?
#
loop_
_entity_poly.entity_id
_entity_poly.type
_entity_poly.pdbx_seq_one_letter_code
_entity_poly.pdbx_strand_id
1 'polypeptide(L)'
;MNIHQLSLHHDVLHDRLLLRINTTAHQELRVWLTRRLALGLQPHLERLGVDIMAPQATAQTPVHSEHTRQMMAEFKQQENLGK
;
A
#
# COMPACT_ATOMS: atom_id res chain seq x y z
N MET A 1 4.48 -13.24 -0.20
CA MET A 1 3.22 -13.79 -0.74
C MET A 1 2.66 -12.77 -1.73
N ASN A 2 2.70 -13.03 -3.04
CA ASN A 2 2.15 -12.11 -4.05
C ASN A 2 0.74 -12.57 -4.45
N ILE A 3 -0.24 -11.71 -4.25
CA ILE A 3 -1.64 -11.98 -4.57
C ILE A 3 -1.86 -11.64 -6.04
N HIS A 4 -2.30 -12.64 -6.83
CA HIS A 4 -2.61 -12.46 -8.24
C HIS A 4 -4.09 -12.13 -8.45
N GLN A 5 -4.98 -12.82 -7.73
CA GLN A 5 -6.42 -12.64 -7.84
C GLN A 5 -7.09 -12.86 -6.49
N LEU A 6 -8.07 -12.02 -6.18
CA LEU A 6 -8.94 -12.15 -5.03
C LEU A 6 -10.39 -12.24 -5.53
N SER A 7 -11.18 -13.17 -4.99
CA SER A 7 -12.59 -13.35 -5.38
C SER A 7 -13.44 -13.61 -4.16
N LEU A 8 -14.61 -12.99 -4.11
CA LEU A 8 -15.58 -13.11 -3.03
C LEU A 8 -16.90 -13.64 -3.60
N HIS A 9 -17.47 -14.68 -2.99
CA HIS A 9 -18.75 -15.25 -3.38
C HIS A 9 -19.69 -15.34 -2.19
N HIS A 10 -20.95 -14.93 -2.37
CA HIS A 10 -21.96 -14.99 -1.31
C HIS A 10 -22.86 -16.22 -1.47
N ASP A 11 -22.90 -17.07 -0.46
CA ASP A 11 -23.83 -18.18 -0.33
C ASP A 11 -24.98 -17.74 0.59
N VAL A 12 -26.07 -17.30 -0.03
CA VAL A 12 -27.24 -16.71 0.64
C VAL A 12 -27.94 -17.73 1.53
N LEU A 13 -27.95 -19.02 1.13
CA LEU A 13 -28.65 -20.07 1.87
C LEU A 13 -28.02 -20.33 3.23
N HIS A 14 -26.70 -20.17 3.32
CA HIS A 14 -25.92 -20.44 4.53
C HIS A 14 -25.36 -19.17 5.19
N ASP A 15 -25.78 -17.98 4.72
CA ASP A 15 -25.35 -16.66 5.22
C ASP A 15 -23.82 -16.56 5.42
N ARG A 16 -23.08 -17.00 4.40
CA ARG A 16 -21.60 -17.08 4.43
C ARG A 16 -20.98 -16.57 3.14
N LEU A 17 -19.77 -16.03 3.27
CA LEU A 17 -18.96 -15.56 2.15
C LEU A 17 -17.78 -16.51 1.95
N LEU A 18 -17.53 -16.92 0.71
CA LEU A 18 -16.31 -17.61 0.31
C LEU A 18 -15.31 -16.58 -0.21
N LEU A 19 -14.18 -16.44 0.48
CA LEU A 19 -13.03 -15.70 0.01
C LEU A 19 -12.03 -16.67 -0.64
N ARG A 20 -11.67 -16.41 -1.89
CA ARG A 20 -10.65 -17.14 -2.65
C ARG A 20 -9.49 -16.21 -2.95
N ILE A 21 -8.28 -16.63 -2.59
CA ILE A 21 -7.05 -15.87 -2.82
C ILE A 21 -6.13 -16.76 -3.65
N ASN A 22 -5.88 -16.36 -4.89
CA ASN A 22 -4.93 -17.02 -5.77
C ASN A 22 -3.62 -16.24 -5.73
N THR A 23 -2.55 -16.94 -5.40
CA THR A 23 -1.19 -16.38 -5.41
C THR A 23 -0.54 -16.55 -6.78
N THR A 24 0.51 -15.77 -7.05
CA THR A 24 1.33 -15.95 -8.26
C THR A 24 2.07 -17.28 -8.30
N ALA A 25 2.20 -17.95 -7.14
CA ALA A 25 2.77 -19.29 -7.02
C ALA A 25 1.72 -20.40 -7.27
N HIS A 26 0.57 -20.05 -7.85
CA HIS A 26 -0.57 -20.95 -8.09
C HIS A 26 -1.13 -21.63 -6.83
N GLN A 27 -0.85 -21.09 -5.64
CA GLN A 27 -1.47 -21.54 -4.40
C GLN A 27 -2.81 -20.84 -4.25
N GLU A 28 -3.85 -21.62 -3.97
CA GLU A 28 -5.19 -21.12 -3.70
C GLU A 28 -5.52 -21.28 -2.21
N LEU A 29 -5.77 -20.15 -1.54
CA LEU A 29 -6.34 -20.13 -0.20
C LEU A 29 -7.86 -19.93 -0.30
N ARG A 30 -8.62 -20.79 0.37
CA ARG A 30 -10.08 -20.70 0.47
C ARG A 30 -10.49 -20.53 1.92
N VAL A 31 -11.24 -19.48 2.21
CA VAL A 31 -11.71 -19.17 3.57
C VAL A 31 -13.21 -18.89 3.54
N TRP A 32 -13.95 -19.55 4.42
CA TRP A 32 -15.35 -19.22 4.67
C TRP A 32 -15.45 -18.19 5.79
N LEU A 33 -16.11 -17.09 5.51
CA LEU A 33 -16.44 -16.05 6.47
C LEU A 33 -17.93 -16.15 6.80
N THR A 34 -18.25 -16.40 8.06
CA THR A 34 -19.61 -16.23 8.56
C THR A 34 -19.90 -14.75 8.76
N ARG A 35 -21.18 -14.38 8.88
CA ARG A 35 -21.59 -12.98 9.13
C ARG A 35 -20.81 -12.30 10.24
N ARG A 36 -20.60 -12.97 11.38
CA ARG A 36 -19.83 -12.42 12.52
C ARG A 36 -18.37 -12.13 12.15
N LEU A 37 -17.72 -13.03 11.41
CA LEU A 37 -16.33 -12.84 10.99
C LEU A 37 -16.21 -11.75 9.93
N ALA A 38 -17.16 -11.68 8.98
CA ALA A 38 -17.19 -10.64 7.96
C ALA A 38 -17.37 -9.25 8.57
N LEU A 39 -18.33 -9.09 9.49
CA LEU A 39 -18.55 -7.83 10.22
C LEU A 39 -17.38 -7.47 11.12
N GLY A 40 -16.75 -8.46 11.77
CA GLY A 40 -15.55 -8.22 12.57
C GLY A 40 -14.34 -7.79 11.72
N LEU A 41 -14.24 -8.26 10.48
CA LEU A 41 -13.16 -7.92 9.55
C LEU A 41 -13.35 -6.53 8.92
N GLN A 42 -14.59 -6.10 8.69
CA GLN A 42 -14.94 -4.82 8.08
C GLN A 42 -14.15 -3.61 8.62
N PRO A 43 -14.10 -3.32 9.93
CA PRO A 43 -13.38 -2.14 10.45
C PRO A 43 -11.87 -2.19 10.17
N HIS A 44 -11.28 -3.39 10.06
CA HIS A 44 -9.88 -3.54 9.71
C HIS A 44 -9.64 -3.24 8.22
N LEU A 45 -10.56 -3.67 7.35
CA LEU A 45 -10.51 -3.35 5.93
C LEU A 45 -10.71 -1.85 5.68
N GLU A 46 -11.63 -1.21 6.41
CA GLU A 46 -11.85 0.23 6.35
C GLU A 46 -10.59 1.00 6.76
N ARG A 47 -9.94 0.61 7.87
CA ARG A 47 -8.67 1.22 8.30
C ARG A 47 -7.57 1.08 7.25
N LEU A 48 -7.40 -0.12 6.68
CA LEU A 48 -6.42 -0.36 5.63
C LEU A 48 -6.73 0.47 4.37
N GLY A 49 -8.01 0.59 4.00
CA GLY A 49 -8.43 1.45 2.90
C GLY A 49 -8.06 2.91 3.14
N VAL A 50 -8.25 3.41 4.36
CA VAL A 50 -7.82 4.76 4.74
C VAL A 50 -6.30 4.90 4.67
N ASP A 51 -5.51 3.92 5.11
CA ASP A 51 -4.04 4.01 5.05
C ASP A 51 -3.50 3.95 3.61
N ILE A 52 -4.18 3.22 2.72
CA ILE A 52 -3.80 3.12 1.29
C ILE A 52 -4.25 4.36 0.51
N MET A 53 -5.43 4.90 0.81
CA MET A 53 -6.01 6.08 0.13
C MET A 53 -5.59 7.40 0.75
N ALA A 54 -5.13 7.40 2.00
CA ALA A 54 -4.39 8.51 2.54
C ALA A 54 -3.31 8.83 1.51
N PRO A 55 -3.21 10.09 1.05
CA PRO A 55 -2.00 10.52 0.38
C PRO A 55 -0.88 9.98 1.27
N GLN A 56 0.03 9.19 0.70
CA GLN A 56 1.31 8.95 1.34
C GLN A 56 1.75 10.35 1.70
N ALA A 57 1.56 10.75 2.97
CA ALA A 57 1.91 12.06 3.41
C ALA A 57 3.39 12.00 3.21
N THR A 58 3.82 12.62 2.12
CA THR A 58 5.19 12.58 1.69
C THR A 58 5.87 13.14 2.90
N ALA A 59 6.50 12.28 3.69
CA ALA A 59 7.62 12.67 4.48
C ALA A 59 8.70 12.98 3.44
N GLN A 60 8.47 14.04 2.64
CA GLN A 60 9.40 15.12 2.49
C GLN A 60 9.77 15.52 3.92
N THR A 61 10.62 14.71 4.54
CA THR A 61 11.65 15.28 5.38
C THR A 61 12.53 16.00 4.37
N PRO A 62 12.54 17.34 4.31
CA PRO A 62 13.55 18.03 3.57
C PRO A 62 14.84 17.86 4.37
N VAL A 63 15.49 16.70 4.24
CA VAL A 63 16.93 16.65 4.47
C VAL A 63 17.55 17.26 3.22
N HIS A 64 17.39 18.58 3.09
CA HIS A 64 18.43 19.40 2.49
C HIS A 64 19.66 19.18 3.38
N SER A 65 20.35 18.07 3.14
CA SER A 65 21.66 17.86 3.73
C SER A 65 22.49 19.09 3.40
N GLU A 66 23.22 19.62 4.36
CA GLU A 66 24.14 20.74 4.15
C GLU A 66 25.06 20.46 2.95
N HIS A 67 25.35 19.18 2.71
CA HIS A 67 26.05 18.64 1.57
C HIS A 67 25.39 18.96 0.21
N THR A 68 24.06 18.90 0.09
CA THR A 68 23.35 19.31 -1.14
C THR A 68 23.39 20.82 -1.36
N ARG A 69 23.36 21.62 -0.27
CA ARG A 69 23.54 23.08 -0.37
C ARG A 69 24.97 23.45 -0.75
N GLN A 70 25.97 22.72 -0.24
CA GLN A 70 27.38 22.92 -0.58
C GLN A 70 27.67 22.56 -2.05
N MET A 71 27.16 21.43 -2.56
CA MET A 71 27.31 21.08 -3.97
C MET A 71 26.68 22.12 -4.91
N MET A 72 25.52 22.68 -4.56
CA MET A 72 24.88 23.73 -5.37
C MET A 72 25.66 25.06 -5.33
N ALA A 73 26.34 25.36 -4.23
CA ALA A 73 27.20 26.54 -4.11
C ALA A 73 28.49 26.38 -4.94
N GLU A 74 29.13 25.20 -4.90
CA GLU A 74 30.31 24.90 -5.72
C GLU A 74 29.99 24.91 -7.22
N PHE A 75 28.84 24.37 -7.62
CA PHE A 75 28.41 24.37 -9.02
C PHE A 75 28.20 25.81 -9.55
N LYS A 76 27.59 26.68 -8.74
CA LYS A 76 27.37 28.09 -9.09
C LYS A 76 28.69 28.88 -9.15
N GLN A 77 29.68 28.49 -8.36
CA GLN A 77 31.00 29.14 -8.35
C GLN A 77 31.84 28.74 -9.56
N GLN A 78 31.73 27.48 -10.02
CA GLN A 78 32.38 27.01 -11.25
C GLN A 78 31.81 27.68 -12.51
N GLU A 79 30.51 27.94 -12.57
CA GLU A 79 29.88 28.63 -13.71
C GLU A 79 30.35 30.10 -13.84
N ASN A 80 30.69 30.75 -12.72
CA ASN A 80 31.13 32.14 -12.69
C ASN A 80 32.63 32.33 -13.00
N LEU A 81 33.43 31.26 -12.90
CA LEU A 81 34.87 31.23 -13.24
C LEU A 81 35.14 30.79 -14.69
N GLY A 82 34.09 30.45 -15.44
CA GLY A 82 34.16 30.04 -16.85
C GLY A 82 33.85 31.14 -17.87
N LYS A 83 33.91 32.42 -17.47
CA LYS A 83 33.81 33.58 -18.37
C LYS A 83 35.06 34.44 -18.30
#